data_AF-A0A1F5R225-F1
#
_entry.id   AF-A0A1F5R225-F1
#
_cell.length_a   1.000
_cell.length_b   1.000
_cell.length_c   1.000
_cell.angle_alpha   90.00
_cell.angle_beta   90.00
_cell.angle_gamma   90.00
#
_symmetry.space_group_name_H-M   'P 1'
#
loop_
_entity.id
_entity.type
_entity.pdbx_description
1 polymer ?
#
loop_
_entity_poly.entity_id
_entity_poly.type
_entity_poly.pdbx_seq_one_letter_code
_entity_poly.pdbx_strand_id
1 'polypeptide(L)'
;MVMVIALAGLKEGASSGVWTGLLVGFLADCYHPSTMGLFAFGGTVVGYLTGMARDRIYREQIISQAALTAALALAYQLFVFFGRDGGALSSYPGYFIRFGLGGAVLTALIAALILPALERWAYGKR
;
A
#
# COMPACT_ATOMS: atom_id res chain seq x y z
N MET A 1 5.91 2.83 -0.07
CA MET A 1 4.78 3.46 -0.81
C MET A 1 3.43 3.10 -0.20
N VAL A 2 3.00 1.83 -0.24
CA VAL A 2 1.68 1.37 0.26
C VAL A 2 1.34 1.85 1.68
N MET A 3 2.31 1.82 2.61
CA MET A 3 2.10 2.28 3.99
C MET A 3 1.70 3.76 4.09
N VAL A 4 2.36 4.64 3.33
CA VAL A 4 2.07 6.10 3.33
C VAL A 4 0.68 6.36 2.74
N ILE A 5 0.35 5.66 1.65
CA ILE A 5 -0.96 5.75 0.99
C ILE A 5 -2.06 5.26 1.93
N ALA A 6 -1.81 4.14 2.63
CA ALA A 6 -2.78 3.58 3.55
C ALA A 6 -3.01 4.48 4.78
N LEU A 7 -1.96 5.12 5.30
CA LEU A 7 -2.06 6.12 6.36
C LEU A 7 -2.94 7.30 5.95
N ALA A 8 -2.67 7.90 4.78
CA ALA A 8 -3.47 8.99 4.24
C ALA A 8 -4.94 8.56 4.06
N GLY A 9 -5.16 7.38 3.48
CA GLY A 9 -6.49 6.81 3.28
C GLY A 9 -7.26 6.54 4.58
N LEU A 10 -6.62 5.96 5.60
CA LEU A 10 -7.24 5.65 6.89
C LEU A 10 -7.56 6.90 7.71
N LYS A 11 -6.71 7.94 7.63
CA LYS A 11 -6.87 9.15 8.46
C LYS A 11 -7.79 10.16 7.81
N GLU A 12 -7.54 10.50 6.55
CA GLU A 12 -8.19 11.61 5.85
C GLU A 12 -9.26 11.14 4.85
N GLY A 13 -9.34 9.84 4.57
CA GLY A 13 -10.37 9.23 3.73
C GLY A 13 -9.93 8.95 2.29
N ALA A 14 -10.86 8.43 1.49
CA ALA A 14 -10.57 7.93 0.14
C ALA A 14 -9.99 8.99 -0.79
N SER A 15 -10.46 10.24 -0.74
CA SER A 15 -9.92 11.32 -1.59
C SER A 15 -8.43 11.57 -1.31
N SER A 16 -8.04 11.72 -0.05
CA SER A 16 -6.63 11.91 0.33
C SER A 16 -5.78 10.67 0.00
N GLY A 17 -6.31 9.46 0.23
CA GLY A 17 -5.64 8.22 -0.15
C GLY A 17 -5.37 8.12 -1.65
N VAL A 18 -6.35 8.49 -2.50
CA VAL A 18 -6.21 8.47 -3.97
C VAL A 18 -5.16 9.47 -4.44
N TRP A 19 -5.22 10.72 -3.98
CA TRP A 19 -4.24 11.74 -4.36
C TRP A 19 -2.83 11.38 -3.92
N THR A 20 -2.69 10.91 -2.68
CA THR A 20 -1.40 10.44 -2.15
C THR A 20 -0.89 9.26 -2.98
N GLY A 21 -1.76 8.32 -3.32
CA GLY A 21 -1.45 7.17 -4.16
C GLY A 21 -0.99 7.55 -5.56
N LEU A 22 -1.66 8.53 -6.17
CA LEU A 22 -1.34 9.04 -7.49
C LEU A 22 0.02 9.73 -7.48
N LEU A 23 0.26 10.65 -6.55
CA LEU A 23 1.50 11.42 -6.49
C LEU A 23 2.70 10.53 -6.17
N VAL A 24 2.61 9.72 -5.12
CA VAL A 24 3.72 8.83 -4.73
C VAL A 24 3.97 7.78 -5.81
N GLY A 25 2.92 7.23 -6.41
CA GLY A 25 3.03 6.27 -7.50
C GLY A 25 3.60 6.89 -8.78
N PHE A 26 3.21 8.13 -9.11
CA PHE A 26 3.79 8.87 -10.24
C PHE A 26 5.27 9.18 -10.03
N LEU A 27 5.68 9.55 -8.81
CA LEU A 27 7.10 9.68 -8.49
C LEU A 27 7.84 8.36 -8.70
N ALA A 28 7.27 7.23 -8.26
CA ALA A 28 7.86 5.91 -8.47
C ALA A 28 7.96 5.54 -9.97
N ASP A 29 6.95 5.92 -10.76
CA ASP A 29 6.96 5.75 -12.21
C ASP A 29 8.08 6.55 -12.89
N CYS A 30 8.41 7.76 -12.41
CA CYS A 30 9.55 8.54 -12.91
C CYS A 30 10.90 7.85 -12.67
N TYR A 31 11.05 7.09 -11.58
CA TYR A 31 12.25 6.29 -11.31
C TYR A 31 12.31 5.00 -12.15
N HIS A 32 11.16 4.54 -12.66
CA HIS A 32 11.02 3.31 -13.43
C HIS A 32 10.25 3.56 -14.74
N PRO A 33 10.87 4.25 -15.71
CA PRO A 33 10.19 4.67 -16.94
C PRO A 33 9.66 3.51 -17.79
N SER A 34 10.22 2.29 -17.64
CA SER A 34 9.75 1.08 -18.30
C SER A 34 8.34 0.63 -17.87
N THR A 35 7.87 1.05 -16.70
CA THR A 35 6.57 0.69 -16.13
C THR A 35 5.73 1.93 -15.81
N MET A 36 5.93 3.00 -16.57
CA MET A 36 5.31 4.29 -16.31
C MET A 36 3.77 4.19 -16.31
N GLY A 37 3.14 4.75 -15.28
CA GLY A 37 1.70 4.70 -15.04
C GLY A 37 1.22 3.50 -14.22
N LEU A 38 2.00 2.41 -14.15
CA LEU A 38 1.60 1.20 -13.41
C LEU A 38 1.62 1.45 -11.90
N PHE A 39 2.65 2.14 -11.40
CA PHE A 39 2.72 2.42 -9.97
C PHE A 39 1.75 3.52 -9.57
N ALA A 40 1.54 4.56 -10.38
CA ALA A 40 0.51 5.57 -10.16
C ALA A 40 -0.90 4.96 -10.07
N PHE A 41 -1.26 4.08 -11.01
CA PHE A 41 -2.57 3.42 -11.01
C PHE A 41 -2.71 2.41 -9.87
N GLY A 42 -1.69 1.59 -9.60
CA GLY A 42 -1.73 0.69 -8.45
C GLY A 42 -1.84 1.46 -7.12
N GLY A 43 -1.16 2.60 -7.02
CA GLY A 43 -1.20 3.48 -5.86
C GLY A 43 -2.57 4.10 -5.63
N THR A 44 -3.23 4.59 -6.68
CA THR A 44 -4.59 5.16 -6.57
C THR A 44 -5.61 4.12 -6.14
N VAL A 45 -5.56 2.90 -6.68
CA VAL A 45 -6.44 1.79 -6.31
C VAL A 45 -6.27 1.44 -4.83
N VAL A 46 -5.01 1.30 -4.37
CA VAL A 46 -4.71 1.05 -2.96
C VAL A 46 -5.25 2.18 -2.08
N GLY A 47 -5.04 3.44 -2.48
CA GLY A 47 -5.53 4.61 -1.76
C GLY A 47 -7.06 4.64 -1.63
N TYR A 48 -7.75 4.34 -2.72
CA TYR A 48 -9.21 4.24 -2.74
C TYR A 48 -9.72 3.13 -1.82
N LEU A 49 -9.16 1.92 -1.94
CA LEU A 49 -9.54 0.76 -1.14
C LEU A 49 -9.31 1.01 0.36
N THR A 50 -8.17 1.60 0.71
CA THR A 50 -7.88 1.92 2.11
C THR A 50 -8.87 2.94 2.66
N GLY A 51 -9.20 3.97 1.87
CA GLY A 51 -10.16 4.98 2.27
C GLY A 51 -11.60 4.50 2.35
N MET A 52 -12.00 3.47 1.59
CA MET A 52 -13.28 2.78 1.79
C MET A 52 -13.26 1.89 3.03
N ALA A 53 -12.14 1.21 3.28
CA ALA A 53 -12.00 0.32 4.43
C ALA A 53 -11.91 1.08 5.77
N ARG A 54 -11.59 2.38 5.72
CA ARG A 54 -11.51 3.32 6.84
C ARG A 54 -12.73 3.28 7.78
N ASP A 55 -13.94 3.10 7.25
CA ASP A 55 -15.17 3.10 8.05
C ASP A 55 -15.60 1.68 8.48
N ARG A 56 -14.93 0.64 7.98
CA ARG A 56 -15.18 -0.77 8.30
C ARG A 56 -14.16 -1.36 9.27
N ILE A 57 -13.11 -0.62 9.62
CA ILE A 57 -11.97 -1.11 10.39
C ILE A 57 -11.83 -0.38 11.73
N TYR A 58 -11.48 -1.14 12.76
CA TYR A 58 -11.16 -0.61 14.09
C TYR A 58 -9.85 0.16 14.04
N ARG A 59 -9.95 1.48 13.90
CA ARG A 59 -8.78 2.38 13.78
C ARG A 59 -7.93 2.41 15.05
N GLU A 60 -8.48 2.05 16.19
CA GLU A 60 -7.77 2.00 17.47
C GLU A 60 -6.91 0.75 17.62
N GLN A 61 -7.19 -0.31 16.83
CA GLN A 61 -6.48 -1.56 16.92
C GLN A 61 -5.35 -1.60 15.89
N ILE A 62 -4.11 -1.45 16.36
CA ILE A 62 -2.89 -1.49 15.53
C ILE A 62 -2.82 -2.74 14.66
N ILE A 63 -3.23 -3.89 15.22
CA ILE A 63 -3.25 -5.18 14.50
C ILE A 63 -4.19 -5.12 13.28
N SER A 64 -5.33 -4.45 13.39
CA SER A 64 -6.29 -4.32 12.28
C SER A 64 -5.75 -3.42 11.17
N GLN A 65 -5.11 -2.29 11.53
CA GLN A 65 -4.44 -1.42 10.57
C GLN A 65 -3.25 -2.12 9.87
N ALA A 66 -2.46 -2.88 10.63
CA ALA A 66 -1.33 -3.66 10.10
C ALA A 66 -1.81 -4.80 9.17
N ALA A 67 -2.91 -5.48 9.51
CA ALA A 67 -3.50 -6.52 8.68
C ALA A 67 -4.03 -5.95 7.35
N LEU A 68 -4.71 -4.80 7.38
CA LEU A 68 -5.19 -4.13 6.17
C LEU A 68 -4.02 -3.71 5.27
N THR A 69 -3.00 -3.07 5.84
CA THR A 69 -1.82 -2.63 5.08
C THR A 69 -1.07 -3.80 4.46
N ALA A 70 -0.97 -4.93 5.17
CA ALA A 70 -0.40 -6.17 4.63
C ALA A 70 -1.23 -6.74 3.47
N ALA A 71 -2.55 -6.80 3.62
CA ALA A 71 -3.45 -7.28 2.57
C ALA A 71 -3.39 -6.41 1.31
N LEU A 72 -3.36 -5.08 1.47
CA LEU A 72 -3.19 -4.14 0.38
C LEU A 72 -1.82 -4.24 -0.28
N ALA A 73 -0.76 -4.50 0.49
CA ALA A 73 0.57 -4.73 -0.06
C ALA A 73 0.62 -5.99 -0.93
N LEU A 74 -0.02 -7.09 -0.51
CA LEU A 74 -0.16 -8.30 -1.32
C LEU A 74 -0.94 -8.03 -2.60
N ALA A 75 -2.09 -7.36 -2.50
CA ALA A 75 -2.91 -7.02 -3.66
C ALA A 75 -2.14 -6.12 -4.65
N TYR A 76 -1.39 -5.15 -4.14
CA TYR A 76 -0.56 -4.27 -4.95
C TYR A 76 0.58 -5.03 -5.65
N GLN A 77 1.24 -5.96 -4.97
CA GLN A 77 2.30 -6.77 -5.57
C GLN A 77 1.77 -7.68 -6.67
N LEU A 78 0.57 -8.23 -6.49
CA LEU A 78 -0.12 -8.98 -7.53
C LEU A 78 -0.40 -8.10 -8.75
N PHE A 79 -0.91 -6.89 -8.52
CA PHE A 79 -1.20 -5.93 -9.58
C PHE A 79 0.06 -5.53 -10.36
N VAL A 80 1.16 -5.22 -9.67
CA VAL A 80 2.44 -4.89 -10.29
C VAL A 80 3.03 -6.07 -11.07
N PHE A 81 2.91 -7.30 -10.55
CA PHE A 81 3.38 -8.50 -11.25
C PHE A 81 2.66 -8.68 -12.59
N PHE A 82 1.33 -8.60 -12.59
CA PHE A 82 0.54 -8.69 -13.83
C PHE A 82 0.89 -7.59 -14.83
N GLY A 83 1.10 -6.35 -14.35
CA GLY A 83 1.43 -5.23 -15.21
C GLY A 83 2.85 -5.25 -15.77
N ARG A 84 3.82 -5.82 -15.05
CA ARG A 84 5.24 -5.85 -15.46
C ARG A 84 5.60 -7.07 -16.29
N ASP A 85 5.15 -8.26 -15.89
CA ASP A 85 5.55 -9.54 -16.48
C ASP A 85 4.48 -10.12 -17.44
N GLY A 86 3.43 -9.35 -17.75
CA GLY A 86 2.42 -9.72 -18.75
C GLY A 86 1.61 -10.98 -18.40
N GLY A 87 1.62 -11.42 -17.14
CA GLY A 87 0.84 -12.57 -16.68
C GLY A 87 1.42 -13.95 -17.04
N ALA A 88 2.74 -14.08 -17.20
CA ALA A 88 3.39 -15.39 -17.29
C ALA A 88 3.20 -16.20 -15.99
N LEU A 89 2.11 -16.99 -15.92
CA LEU A 89 1.69 -17.75 -14.74
C LEU A 89 2.76 -18.74 -14.23
N SER A 90 3.68 -19.18 -15.11
CA SER A 90 4.79 -20.07 -14.76
C SER A 90 5.83 -19.41 -13.85
N SER A 91 5.99 -18.09 -13.92
CA SER A 91 6.96 -17.32 -13.12
C SER A 91 6.38 -16.80 -11.80
N TYR A 92 5.05 -16.86 -11.65
CA TYR A 92 4.31 -16.34 -10.51
C TYR A 92 4.68 -16.99 -9.16
N PRO A 93 4.85 -18.32 -9.03
CA PRO A 93 5.10 -18.95 -7.72
C PRO A 93 6.42 -18.50 -7.09
N GLY A 94 7.47 -18.37 -7.91
CA GLY A 94 8.79 -17.91 -7.45
C GLY A 94 8.79 -16.43 -7.06
N TYR A 95 8.06 -15.59 -7.81
CA TYR A 95 7.90 -14.17 -7.50
C TYR A 95 7.06 -13.95 -6.24
N PHE A 96 5.97 -14.71 -6.09
CA PHE A 96 5.07 -14.61 -4.94
C PHE A 96 5.74 -14.99 -3.62
N ILE A 97 6.55 -16.05 -3.59
CA ILE A 97 7.28 -16.44 -2.37
C ILE A 97 8.36 -15.41 -2.02
N ARG A 98 9.12 -14.94 -3.02
CA ARG A 98 10.31 -14.13 -2.79
C ARG A 98 10.01 -12.65 -2.59
N PHE A 99 9.09 -12.09 -3.38
CA PHE A 99 8.72 -10.68 -3.32
C PHE A 99 7.36 -10.46 -2.67
N GLY A 100 6.37 -11.33 -2.93
CA GLY A 100 5.02 -11.25 -2.39
C GLY A 100 4.97 -11.40 -0.87
N LEU A 101 5.19 -12.62 -0.38
CA LEU A 101 5.14 -12.94 1.05
C LEU A 101 6.17 -12.16 1.86
N GLY A 102 7.42 -12.09 1.38
CA GLY A 102 8.47 -11.32 2.06
C GLY A 102 8.13 -9.84 2.18
N GLY A 103 7.66 -9.21 1.10
CA GLY A 103 7.30 -7.80 1.09
C GLY A 103 6.07 -7.49 1.94
N ALA A 104 5.06 -8.37 1.94
CA ALA A 104 3.87 -8.22 2.76
C ALA A 104 4.16 -8.36 4.26
N VAL A 105 4.94 -9.37 4.65
CA VAL A 105 5.35 -9.56 6.05
C VAL A 105 6.20 -8.39 6.53
N LEU A 106 7.17 -7.95 5.72
CA LEU A 106 7.97 -6.76 6.04
C LEU A 106 7.09 -5.51 6.17
N THR A 107 6.16 -5.31 5.24
CA THR A 107 5.24 -4.15 5.30
C THR A 107 4.35 -4.22 6.54
N ALA A 108 3.88 -5.40 6.92
CA ALA A 108 3.07 -5.61 8.13
C ALA A 108 3.88 -5.31 9.40
N LEU A 109 5.11 -5.80 9.50
CA LEU A 109 6.00 -5.57 10.64
C LEU A 109 6.37 -4.10 10.77
N ILE A 110 6.75 -3.47 9.66
CA ILE A 110 7.08 -2.05 9.60
C ILE A 110 5.84 -1.22 9.94
N ALA A 111 4.67 -1.55 9.41
CA ALA A 111 3.43 -0.88 9.74
C ALA A 111 3.12 -1.01 11.25
N ALA A 112 3.21 -2.20 11.83
CA ALA A 112 2.94 -2.41 13.25
C ALA A 112 3.88 -1.62 14.17
N LEU A 113 5.14 -1.43 13.78
CA LEU A 113 6.14 -0.68 14.56
C LEU A 113 6.07 0.83 14.32
N ILE A 114 5.92 1.26 13.07
CA ILE A 114 6.03 2.67 12.66
C ILE A 114 4.70 3.40 12.74
N LEU A 115 3.57 2.76 12.44
CA LEU A 115 2.24 3.40 12.53
C LEU A 115 2.00 4.07 13.89
N PRO A 116 2.20 3.41 15.05
CA PRO A 116 1.94 4.06 16.34
C PRO A 116 2.89 5.23 16.63
N ALA A 117 4.15 5.16 16.19
CA ALA A 117 5.11 6.25 16.36
C ALA A 117 4.77 7.45 15.46
N LEU A 118 4.38 7.17 14.21
CA LEU A 118 4.02 8.18 13.22
C LEU A 118 2.69 8.84 13.57
N GLU A 119 1.70 8.07 14.05
CA GLU A 119 0.43 8.60 14.55
C GLU A 119 0.64 9.56 15.72
N ARG A 120 1.50 9.20 16.69
CA ARG A 120 1.85 10.09 17.82
C ARG A 120 2.54 11.37 17.36
N TRP A 121 3.44 11.28 16.39
CA TRP A 121 4.22 12.44 15.95
C TRP A 121 3.44 13.38 15.02
N ALA A 122 2.71 12.83 14.05
CA ALA A 122 1.95 13.61 13.09
C ALA A 122 0.63 14.17 13.68
N TYR A 123 0.03 13.46 14.65
CA TYR A 123 -1.31 13.80 15.15
C TYR A 123 -1.40 13.99 16.67
N GLY A 124 -0.36 13.70 17.46
CA GLY A 124 -0.35 13.90 18.92
C GLY A 124 -0.20 15.36 19.38
N LYS A 125 -0.40 16.34 18.49
CA LYS A 125 -0.35 17.78 18.78
C LYS A 125 -1.72 18.48 18.70
N ARG A 126 -2.82 17.73 18.80
CA ARG A 126 -4.16 18.31 19.01
C ARG A 126 -4.74 17.85 20.34
#